data_AF-A0A848L5Z9-F1
#
_entry.id   AF-A0A848L5Z9-F1
#
_cell.length_a   1.000
_cell.length_b   1.000
_cell.length_c   1.000
_cell.angle_alpha   90.00
_cell.angle_beta   90.00
_cell.angle_gamma   90.00
#
_symmetry.space_group_name_H-M   'P 1'
#
loop_
_entity.id
_entity.type
_entity.pdbx_description
1 polymer ?
#
loop_
_entity_poly.entity_id
_entity_poly.type
_entity_poly.pdbx_seq_one_letter_code
_entity_poly.pdbx_strand_id
1 'polypeptide(L)'
;MSTFPTPCRKFAPFVVAGVLLGACAGGPQGASRGELRFVDTETAGRLRHAAAGRGVNALAPAASRTVLASVLAQFAPVLLTLLEGDSAVGELEERLVECARKAERQVNDEFFGGRAPTRQECGEEVEVDGCGGRVTRAMALGQRKHEVALRCAREVLQDLWRRPYSIEQRYRYYPNARLLETVSREEEARLLKEGCTKELWRTIKPDLVLHADGDRLRSVVTLDYKFPCPGTNVPQWKEYGDTSAYAGSNQGRLYMDALGGRSFLLSPRMGLSR
;
A
#
# COMPACT_ATOMS: atom_id res chain seq x y z
N MET A 1 22.37 18.01 -58.75
CA MET A 1 23.59 17.48 -59.39
C MET A 1 24.33 16.67 -58.33
N SER A 2 24.02 15.37 -58.23
CA SER A 2 24.77 14.23 -58.81
C SER A 2 25.73 13.67 -57.75
N THR A 3 25.86 12.38 -57.43
CA THR A 3 25.28 11.10 -57.89
C THR A 3 25.74 10.02 -56.89
N PHE A 4 24.93 8.96 -56.76
CA PHE A 4 25.12 7.64 -56.11
C PHE A 4 26.45 6.92 -56.48
N PRO A 5 26.95 5.87 -55.75
CA PRO A 5 26.23 4.58 -55.60
C PRO A 5 26.41 3.74 -54.31
N THR A 6 25.43 2.84 -54.14
CA THR A 6 25.36 1.64 -53.27
C THR A 6 26.20 0.48 -53.82
N PRO A 7 26.52 -0.57 -53.02
CA PRO A 7 25.73 -1.81 -53.14
C PRO A 7 25.54 -2.63 -51.84
N CYS A 8 24.58 -3.57 -51.96
CA CYS A 8 24.06 -4.53 -50.98
C CYS A 8 25.04 -5.60 -50.48
N ARG A 9 24.78 -6.15 -49.27
CA ARG A 9 24.81 -7.62 -49.06
C ARG A 9 24.01 -8.07 -47.83
N LYS A 10 23.19 -9.10 -48.03
CA LYS A 10 22.40 -9.87 -47.06
C LYS A 10 23.25 -11.02 -46.49
N PHE A 11 23.08 -11.36 -45.21
CA PHE A 11 23.36 -12.71 -44.69
C PHE A 11 22.32 -13.12 -43.65
N ALA A 12 21.90 -14.38 -43.76
CA ALA A 12 20.85 -15.07 -43.03
C ALA A 12 21.37 -15.75 -41.74
N PRO A 13 20.50 -16.19 -40.82
CA PRO A 13 20.89 -16.75 -39.53
C PRO A 13 21.10 -18.28 -39.59
N PHE A 14 22.04 -18.77 -38.78
CA PHE A 14 22.27 -20.20 -38.50
C PHE A 14 22.14 -20.41 -36.99
N VAL A 15 21.11 -21.10 -36.51
CA VAL A 15 21.13 -21.95 -35.29
C VAL A 15 19.89 -22.86 -35.32
N VAL A 16 20.05 -24.18 -35.45
CA VAL A 16 19.16 -25.17 -34.77
C VAL A 16 19.98 -26.39 -34.36
N ALA A 17 19.70 -26.82 -33.13
CA ALA A 17 20.35 -27.80 -32.28
C ALA A 17 20.26 -29.26 -32.74
N GLY A 18 21.18 -30.07 -32.22
CA GLY A 18 21.11 -31.52 -32.23
C GLY A 18 21.09 -32.12 -30.81
N VAL A 19 20.55 -33.33 -30.77
CA VAL A 19 20.75 -34.43 -29.80
C VAL A 19 20.01 -34.33 -28.45
N LEU A 20 19.06 -35.26 -28.21
CA LEU A 20 19.26 -36.41 -27.30
C LEU A 20 18.05 -37.39 -27.28
N LEU A 21 18.41 -38.65 -27.05
CA LEU A 21 17.65 -39.90 -27.05
C LEU A 21 16.88 -40.13 -25.73
N GLY A 22 15.99 -41.13 -25.74
CA GLY A 22 15.97 -42.14 -24.66
C GLY A 22 14.67 -42.29 -23.87
N ALA A 23 14.02 -43.44 -24.06
CA ALA A 23 12.84 -43.90 -23.34
C ALA A 23 13.15 -44.40 -21.91
N CYS A 24 12.12 -44.51 -21.05
CA CYS A 24 11.76 -45.78 -20.39
C CYS A 24 10.41 -45.67 -19.64
N ALA A 25 9.74 -46.82 -19.59
CA ALA A 25 8.39 -47.07 -19.13
C ALA A 25 8.28 -47.31 -17.62
N GLY A 26 7.06 -47.23 -17.09
CA GLY A 26 6.70 -47.70 -15.76
C GLY A 26 5.27 -47.30 -15.39
N GLY A 27 4.28 -48.11 -15.76
CA GLY A 27 2.90 -47.97 -15.28
C GLY A 27 2.67 -48.72 -13.96
N PRO A 28 1.49 -48.52 -13.34
CA PRO A 28 0.81 -49.66 -12.72
C PRO A 28 -0.67 -49.75 -13.12
N GLN A 29 -1.11 -51.00 -13.28
CA GLN A 29 -2.50 -51.42 -13.41
C GLN A 29 -3.12 -51.64 -12.02
N GLY A 30 -4.34 -51.12 -11.87
CA GLY A 30 -5.53 -51.76 -11.27
C GLY A 30 -5.47 -52.48 -9.91
N ALA A 31 -6.32 -52.03 -8.99
CA ALA A 31 -7.22 -52.91 -8.25
C ALA A 31 -8.47 -52.13 -7.80
N SER A 32 -9.62 -52.78 -7.93
CA SER A 32 -10.96 -52.25 -7.70
C SER A 32 -11.57 -52.81 -6.40
N ARG A 33 -12.63 -52.11 -5.94
CA ARG A 33 -13.91 -52.66 -5.42
C ARG A 33 -14.22 -52.54 -3.91
N GLY A 34 -15.37 -51.89 -3.65
CA GLY A 34 -16.31 -52.09 -2.53
C GLY A 34 -15.91 -51.42 -1.21
N GLU A 35 -16.79 -50.89 -0.35
CA GLU A 35 -18.26 -50.86 -0.27
C GLU A 35 -18.64 -49.85 0.83
N LEU A 36 -19.87 -49.36 0.80
CA LEU A 36 -20.45 -48.30 1.63
C LEU A 36 -20.61 -48.69 3.12
N ARG A 37 -20.47 -47.71 4.04
CA ARG A 37 -21.42 -47.54 5.17
C ARG A 37 -21.24 -46.20 5.90
N PHE A 38 -22.38 -45.60 6.23
CA PHE A 38 -22.62 -44.38 7.00
C PHE A 38 -22.32 -44.57 8.51
N VAL A 39 -22.21 -43.44 9.23
CA VAL A 39 -22.74 -43.12 10.59
C VAL A 39 -21.69 -42.50 11.56
N ASP A 40 -22.00 -41.25 11.94
CA ASP A 40 -21.80 -40.46 13.19
C ASP A 40 -20.43 -39.95 13.71
N THR A 41 -20.27 -38.61 13.66
CA THR A 41 -20.36 -37.63 14.77
C THR A 41 -19.75 -37.95 16.15
N GLU A 42 -18.81 -37.08 16.57
CA GLU A 42 -18.43 -36.68 17.95
C GLU A 42 -17.62 -37.65 18.87
N THR A 43 -16.34 -37.27 19.03
CA THR A 43 -15.67 -37.03 20.33
C THR A 43 -15.13 -38.21 21.18
N ALA A 44 -13.82 -38.09 21.45
CA ALA A 44 -13.07 -38.54 22.65
C ALA A 44 -12.10 -39.74 22.50
N GLY A 45 -10.91 -39.55 23.09
CA GLY A 45 -10.15 -40.64 23.70
C GLY A 45 -8.76 -40.89 23.12
N ARG A 46 -7.78 -40.11 23.62
CA ARG A 46 -6.36 -40.52 23.63
C ARG A 46 -6.23 -41.96 24.12
N LEU A 47 -5.29 -42.74 23.56
CA LEU A 47 -4.17 -43.37 24.29
C LEU A 47 -3.37 -44.36 23.41
N ARG A 48 -2.05 -44.10 23.31
CA ARG A 48 -0.90 -45.04 23.28
C ARG A 48 -0.74 -45.88 22.00
N HIS A 49 0.40 -45.89 21.30
CA HIS A 49 1.82 -45.92 21.70
C HIS A 49 2.67 -45.19 20.64
N ALA A 50 3.55 -44.23 20.99
CA ALA A 50 4.94 -44.46 21.42
C ALA A 50 5.70 -45.53 20.60
N ALA A 51 6.28 -45.12 19.46
CA ALA A 51 7.52 -45.68 18.96
C ALA A 51 8.49 -44.52 18.68
N ALA A 52 9.58 -44.51 19.43
CA ALA A 52 10.63 -43.52 19.35
C ALA A 52 11.42 -43.67 18.04
N GLY A 53 11.61 -42.56 17.34
CA GLY A 53 12.59 -42.43 16.26
C GLY A 53 13.11 -40.99 16.26
N ARG A 54 14.34 -40.80 16.74
CA ARG A 54 15.05 -39.52 16.70
C ARG A 54 15.26 -39.11 15.24
N GLY A 55 14.72 -37.96 14.86
CA GLY A 55 14.97 -37.28 13.60
C GLY A 55 14.38 -35.89 13.67
N VAL A 56 15.19 -34.93 14.13
CA VAL A 56 14.84 -33.51 14.09
C VAL A 56 14.73 -33.06 12.64
N ASN A 57 13.50 -33.05 12.12
CA ASN A 57 13.07 -32.14 11.07
C ASN A 57 11.67 -31.69 11.48
N ALA A 58 11.61 -30.58 12.21
CA ALA A 58 10.38 -29.86 12.45
C ALA A 58 9.90 -29.32 11.09
N LEU A 59 9.07 -30.11 10.40
CA LEU A 59 8.16 -29.58 9.40
C LEU A 59 7.17 -28.72 10.16
N ALA A 60 7.47 -27.41 10.21
CA ALA A 60 6.48 -26.42 10.60
C ALA A 60 5.23 -26.67 9.75
N PRO A 61 4.01 -26.63 10.32
CA PRO A 61 2.83 -26.62 9.49
C PRO A 61 2.95 -25.39 8.60
N ALA A 62 3.06 -25.62 7.29
CA ALA A 62 2.88 -24.57 6.31
C ALA A 62 1.45 -24.07 6.55
N ALA A 63 1.32 -22.97 7.29
CA ALA A 63 0.10 -22.21 7.32
C ALA A 63 -0.18 -21.90 5.85
N SER A 64 -1.19 -22.54 5.28
CA SER A 64 -1.70 -22.18 3.98
C SER A 64 -2.16 -20.73 4.12
N ARG A 65 -1.27 -19.79 3.79
CA ARG A 65 -1.64 -18.40 3.55
C ARG A 65 -2.57 -18.49 2.37
N THR A 66 -3.88 -18.45 2.61
CA THR A 66 -4.82 -18.05 1.58
C THR A 66 -4.31 -16.69 1.12
N VAL A 67 -3.68 -16.65 -0.06
CA VAL A 67 -3.24 -15.41 -0.68
C VAL A 67 -4.52 -14.69 -1.06
N LEU A 68 -5.00 -13.81 -0.19
CA LEU A 68 -5.98 -12.83 -0.57
C LEU A 68 -5.31 -12.01 -1.68
N ALA A 69 -5.91 -11.98 -2.87
CA ALA A 69 -5.40 -11.21 -3.99
C ALA A 69 -5.20 -9.76 -3.53
N SER A 70 -3.99 -9.22 -3.71
CA SER A 70 -3.68 -7.87 -3.23
C SER A 70 -4.56 -6.84 -3.95
N VAL A 71 -5.10 -5.89 -3.19
CA VAL A 71 -5.95 -4.82 -3.75
C VAL A 71 -5.10 -3.95 -4.67
N LEU A 72 -3.84 -3.72 -4.31
CA LEU A 72 -2.87 -3.02 -5.16
C LEU A 72 -2.64 -3.72 -6.50
N ALA A 73 -2.44 -5.05 -6.54
CA ALA A 73 -2.25 -5.75 -7.82
C ALA A 73 -3.50 -5.68 -8.69
N GLN A 74 -4.69 -5.74 -8.08
CA GLN A 74 -5.96 -5.68 -8.81
C GLN A 74 -6.14 -4.34 -9.53
N PHE A 75 -5.81 -3.22 -8.88
CA PHE A 75 -6.14 -1.89 -9.38
C PHE A 75 -4.97 -1.13 -9.99
N ALA A 76 -3.74 -1.55 -9.71
CA ALA A 76 -2.49 -1.02 -10.27
C ALA A 76 -1.60 -2.17 -10.77
N PRO A 77 -1.98 -2.86 -11.87
CA PRO A 77 -1.28 -4.06 -12.34
C PRO A 77 0.17 -3.81 -12.76
N VAL A 78 0.55 -2.56 -13.04
CA VAL A 78 1.95 -2.17 -13.24
C VAL A 78 2.83 -2.49 -12.02
N LEU A 79 2.27 -2.59 -10.81
CA LEU A 79 3.02 -3.00 -9.63
C LEU A 79 3.53 -4.44 -9.73
N LEU A 80 2.82 -5.33 -10.44
CA LEU A 80 3.27 -6.71 -10.63
C LEU A 80 4.59 -6.77 -11.40
N THR A 81 4.82 -5.85 -12.33
CA THR A 81 6.07 -5.79 -13.08
C THR A 81 7.15 -5.05 -12.29
N LEU A 82 6.79 -4.01 -11.53
CA LEU A 82 7.73 -3.22 -10.75
C LEU A 82 8.27 -3.95 -9.51
N LEU A 83 7.47 -4.85 -8.93
CA LEU A 83 7.81 -5.63 -7.73
C LEU A 83 8.07 -7.11 -8.02
N GLU A 84 8.12 -7.51 -9.29
CA GLU A 84 8.47 -8.88 -9.70
C GLU A 84 7.49 -9.97 -9.20
N GLY A 85 6.20 -9.65 -9.06
CA GLY A 85 5.12 -10.62 -8.82
C GLY A 85 4.09 -10.23 -7.75
N ASP A 86 2.98 -10.96 -7.71
CA ASP A 86 1.84 -10.68 -6.81
C ASP A 86 2.19 -10.84 -5.33
N SER A 87 3.06 -11.80 -4.99
CA SER A 87 3.52 -11.99 -3.61
C SER A 87 4.24 -10.76 -3.06
N ALA A 88 5.04 -10.09 -3.88
CA ALA A 88 5.77 -8.88 -3.48
C ALA A 88 4.84 -7.66 -3.36
N VAL A 89 3.82 -7.56 -4.25
CA VAL A 89 2.78 -6.53 -4.12
C VAL A 89 1.97 -6.74 -2.83
N GLY A 90 1.58 -7.98 -2.54
CA GLY A 90 0.87 -8.34 -1.31
C GLY A 90 1.69 -8.06 -0.06
N GLU A 91 2.99 -8.37 -0.06
CA GLU A 91 3.89 -8.07 1.07
C GLU A 91 4.02 -6.56 1.31
N LEU A 92 4.16 -5.76 0.25
CA LEU A 92 4.19 -4.31 0.37
C LEU A 92 2.88 -3.77 0.97
N GLU A 93 1.74 -4.22 0.46
CA GLU A 93 0.42 -3.85 0.97
C GLU A 93 0.26 -4.20 2.45
N GLU A 94 0.57 -5.44 2.83
CA GLU A 94 0.45 -5.94 4.20
C GLU A 94 1.32 -5.13 5.17
N ARG A 95 2.59 -4.87 4.80
CA ARG A 95 3.52 -4.12 5.66
C ARG A 95 3.13 -2.65 5.81
N LEU A 96 2.62 -2.01 4.76
CA LEU A 96 2.13 -0.64 4.85
C LEU A 96 0.86 -0.54 5.69
N VAL A 97 -0.03 -1.52 5.62
CA VAL A 97 -1.21 -1.62 6.52
C VAL A 97 -0.77 -1.86 7.96
N GLU A 98 0.23 -2.70 8.21
CA GLU A 98 0.74 -2.94 9.56
C GLU A 98 1.37 -1.69 10.17
N CYS A 99 1.95 -0.79 9.36
CA CYS A 99 2.37 0.52 9.84
C CYS A 99 1.22 1.37 10.41
N ALA A 100 0.03 1.35 9.78
CA ALA A 100 -1.15 2.02 10.33
C ALA A 100 -1.59 1.37 11.65
N ARG A 101 -1.61 0.03 11.72
CA ARG A 101 -2.00 -0.71 12.92
C ARG A 101 -1.03 -0.47 14.08
N LYS A 102 0.27 -0.47 13.80
CA LYS A 102 1.31 -0.15 14.79
C LYS A 102 1.13 1.26 15.33
N ALA A 103 0.91 2.24 14.47
CA ALA A 103 0.66 3.63 14.87
C ALA A 103 -0.59 3.75 15.75
N GLU A 104 -1.70 3.12 15.36
CA GLU A 104 -2.94 3.11 16.13
C GLU A 104 -2.73 2.53 17.54
N ARG A 105 -2.11 1.35 17.63
CA ARG A 105 -1.82 0.68 18.91
C ARG A 105 -0.92 1.55 19.78
N GLN A 106 0.24 1.95 19.27
CA GLN A 106 1.24 2.68 20.04
C GLN A 106 0.68 3.98 20.62
N VAL A 107 -0.05 4.76 19.82
CA VAL A 107 -0.61 6.03 20.29
C VAL A 107 -1.78 5.78 21.24
N ASN A 108 -2.64 4.79 20.99
CA ASN A 108 -3.72 4.49 21.94
C ASN A 108 -3.19 3.92 23.27
N ASP A 109 -2.11 3.15 23.24
CA ASP A 109 -1.40 2.66 24.43
C ASP A 109 -0.91 3.83 25.28
N GLU A 110 -0.25 4.81 24.65
CA GLU A 110 0.31 6.00 25.31
C GLU A 110 -0.76 6.87 25.98
N PHE A 111 -1.89 7.13 25.33
CA PHE A 111 -2.89 8.09 25.80
C PHE A 111 -4.10 7.48 26.51
N PHE A 112 -4.39 6.20 26.27
CA PHE A 112 -5.62 5.57 26.74
C PHE A 112 -5.40 4.17 27.35
N GLY A 113 -4.16 3.70 27.48
CA GLY A 113 -3.88 2.35 28.00
C GLY A 113 -4.37 1.24 27.07
N GLY A 114 -4.34 1.51 25.75
CA GLY A 114 -4.56 0.52 24.69
C GLY A 114 -6.00 0.36 24.23
N ARG A 115 -6.95 1.04 24.89
CA ARG A 115 -8.32 1.18 24.36
C ARG A 115 -8.37 2.23 23.25
N ALA A 116 -9.32 2.08 22.34
CA ALA A 116 -9.66 3.16 21.42
C ALA A 116 -10.34 4.33 22.16
N PRO A 117 -10.12 5.58 21.73
CA PRO A 117 -10.85 6.73 22.25
C PRO A 117 -12.34 6.64 21.92
N THR A 118 -13.16 7.15 22.81
CA THR A 118 -14.61 7.31 22.62
C THR A 118 -14.91 8.51 21.72
N ARG A 119 -16.14 8.58 21.19
CA ARG A 119 -16.58 9.73 20.38
C ARG A 119 -16.49 11.06 21.13
N GLN A 120 -16.82 11.07 22.42
CA GLN A 120 -16.73 12.25 23.26
C GLN A 120 -15.27 12.70 23.41
N GLU A 121 -14.37 11.79 23.78
CA GLU A 121 -12.94 12.10 23.92
C GLU A 121 -12.33 12.61 22.62
N CYS A 122 -12.68 12.00 21.48
CA CYS A 122 -12.23 12.46 20.16
C CYS A 122 -12.63 13.92 19.86
N GLY A 123 -13.80 14.35 20.35
CA GLY A 123 -14.36 15.68 20.09
C GLY A 123 -13.87 16.76 21.06
N GLU A 124 -13.11 16.41 22.09
CA GLU A 124 -12.58 17.38 23.05
C GLU A 124 -11.65 18.38 22.37
N GLU A 125 -11.83 19.66 22.65
CA GLU A 125 -10.87 20.69 22.26
C GLU A 125 -9.67 20.61 23.21
N VAL A 126 -8.47 20.41 22.65
CA VAL A 126 -7.23 20.22 23.42
C VAL A 126 -6.27 21.39 23.27
N GLU A 127 -6.41 22.17 22.20
CA GLU A 127 -5.53 23.31 21.89
C GLU A 127 -6.25 24.28 20.93
N VAL A 128 -5.72 25.49 20.83
CA VAL A 128 -6.04 26.44 19.76
C VAL A 128 -4.76 26.64 18.94
N ASP A 129 -4.85 26.44 17.63
CA ASP A 129 -3.71 26.57 16.73
C ASP A 129 -3.25 28.03 16.58
N GLY A 130 -2.09 28.24 15.94
CA GLY A 130 -1.51 29.57 15.72
C GLY A 130 -2.36 30.52 14.85
N CYS A 131 -3.42 30.02 14.20
CA CYS A 131 -4.39 30.80 13.43
C CYS A 131 -5.75 30.96 14.17
N GLY A 132 -5.83 30.58 15.45
CA GLY A 132 -7.05 30.67 16.24
C GLY A 132 -8.07 29.55 15.97
N GLY A 133 -7.68 28.53 15.19
CA GLY A 133 -8.49 27.35 14.92
C GLY A 133 -8.50 26.39 16.10
N ARG A 134 -9.66 25.81 16.42
CA ARG A 134 -9.78 24.82 17.49
C ARG A 134 -9.15 23.51 17.04
N VAL A 135 -8.25 22.97 17.85
CA VAL A 135 -7.65 21.65 17.65
C VAL A 135 -8.39 20.66 18.53
N THR A 136 -9.04 19.69 17.91
CA THR A 136 -9.70 18.59 18.62
C THR A 136 -8.71 17.48 18.96
N ARG A 137 -9.01 16.67 19.97
CA ARG A 137 -8.21 15.50 20.33
C ARG A 137 -8.07 14.53 19.16
N ALA A 138 -9.11 14.36 18.34
CA ALA A 138 -9.04 13.57 17.12
C ALA A 138 -7.95 14.06 16.15
N MET A 139 -7.82 15.39 15.98
CA MET A 139 -6.79 15.99 15.13
C MET A 139 -5.39 15.75 15.71
N ALA A 140 -5.20 15.99 17.01
CA ALA A 140 -3.92 15.79 17.68
C ALA A 140 -3.47 14.31 17.64
N LEU A 141 -4.37 13.37 17.94
CA LEU A 141 -4.10 11.94 17.85
C LEU A 141 -3.83 11.49 16.42
N GLY A 142 -4.60 12.02 15.45
CA GLY A 142 -4.39 11.75 14.04
C GLY A 142 -2.99 12.14 13.59
N GLN A 143 -2.54 13.36 13.91
CA GLN A 143 -1.19 13.85 13.62
C GLN A 143 -0.12 12.94 14.22
N ARG A 144 -0.26 12.55 15.50
CA ARG A 144 0.71 11.66 16.16
C ARG A 144 0.77 10.28 15.51
N LYS A 145 -0.38 9.71 15.13
CA LYS A 145 -0.45 8.41 14.44
C LYS A 145 0.16 8.49 13.05
N HIS A 146 -0.06 9.59 12.34
CA HIS A 146 0.57 9.89 11.05
C HIS A 146 2.10 9.85 11.16
N GLU A 147 2.68 10.56 12.12
CA GLU A 147 4.13 10.59 12.34
C GLU A 147 4.71 9.20 12.57
N VAL A 148 4.04 8.36 13.36
CA VAL A 148 4.47 6.99 13.64
C VAL A 148 4.34 6.10 12.39
N ALA A 149 3.22 6.20 11.67
CA ALA A 149 2.97 5.40 10.49
C ALA A 149 3.93 5.73 9.35
N LEU A 150 4.21 7.01 9.10
CA LEU A 150 5.12 7.46 8.06
C LEU A 150 6.57 7.04 8.33
N ARG A 151 6.99 7.02 9.60
CA ARG A 151 8.31 6.49 9.98
C ARG A 151 8.43 5.01 9.66
N CYS A 152 7.42 4.23 10.03
CA CYS A 152 7.35 2.80 9.69
C CYS A 152 7.30 2.58 8.17
N ALA A 153 6.48 3.34 7.44
CA ALA A 153 6.35 3.23 6.00
C ALA A 153 7.68 3.52 5.28
N ARG A 154 8.47 4.46 5.78
CA ARG A 154 9.82 4.72 5.25
C ARG A 154 10.71 3.48 5.32
N GLU A 155 10.72 2.78 6.46
CA GLU A 155 11.50 1.54 6.63
C GLU A 155 11.02 0.44 5.68
N VAL A 156 9.69 0.29 5.52
CA VAL A 156 9.10 -0.66 4.56
C VAL A 156 9.50 -0.35 3.12
N LEU A 157 9.42 0.92 2.71
CA LEU A 157 9.75 1.33 1.35
C LEU A 157 11.24 1.22 1.06
N GLN A 158 12.12 1.48 2.03
CA GLN A 158 13.57 1.27 1.86
C GLN A 158 13.93 -0.19 1.59
N ASP A 159 13.16 -1.12 2.16
CA ASP A 159 13.39 -2.55 2.06
C ASP A 159 12.75 -3.15 0.79
N LEU A 160 11.50 -2.78 0.50
CA LEU A 160 10.70 -3.41 -0.56
C LEU A 160 10.60 -2.60 -1.86
N TRP A 161 10.72 -1.28 -1.80
CA TRP A 161 10.48 -0.40 -2.94
C TRP A 161 11.79 0.15 -3.51
N ARG A 162 12.33 -0.54 -4.53
CA ARG A 162 13.62 -0.19 -5.17
C ARG A 162 13.55 0.99 -6.16
N ARG A 163 12.44 1.74 -6.19
CA ARG A 163 12.22 2.88 -7.09
C ARG A 163 12.09 4.18 -6.28
N PRO A 164 12.12 5.35 -6.93
CA PRO A 164 11.83 6.59 -6.21
C PRO A 164 10.45 6.56 -5.56
N TYR A 165 10.37 7.16 -4.38
CA TYR A 165 9.13 7.40 -3.66
C TYR A 165 9.22 8.76 -2.97
N SER A 166 8.07 9.35 -2.75
CA SER A 166 7.93 10.61 -2.02
C SER A 166 7.11 10.38 -0.75
N ILE A 167 7.62 10.88 0.37
CA ILE A 167 6.89 10.91 1.64
C ILE A 167 6.49 12.34 1.92
N GLU A 168 5.20 12.60 2.10
CA GLU A 168 4.67 13.91 2.45
C GLU A 168 5.15 15.03 1.51
N GLN A 169 5.34 14.72 0.22
CA GLN A 169 5.71 15.72 -0.77
C GLN A 169 4.50 16.58 -1.10
N ARG A 170 4.67 17.89 -0.97
CA ARG A 170 3.64 18.86 -1.33
C ARG A 170 3.75 19.21 -2.81
N TYR A 171 2.61 19.26 -3.48
CA TYR A 171 2.51 19.68 -4.88
C TYR A 171 1.57 20.85 -5.01
N ARG A 172 1.83 21.70 -5.99
CA ARG A 172 0.90 22.73 -6.45
C ARG A 172 0.25 22.24 -7.73
N TYR A 173 -1.07 22.11 -7.71
CA TYR A 173 -1.83 21.55 -8.84
C TYR A 173 -2.83 22.57 -9.37
N TYR A 174 -2.79 22.79 -10.68
CA TYR A 174 -3.68 23.67 -11.43
C TYR A 174 -4.55 22.85 -12.40
N PRO A 175 -5.77 22.44 -12.00
CA PRO A 175 -6.59 21.53 -12.79
C PRO A 175 -6.87 22.01 -14.21
N ASN A 176 -7.17 23.31 -14.38
CA ASN A 176 -7.53 23.88 -15.68
C ASN A 176 -6.35 23.89 -16.67
N ALA A 177 -5.13 24.12 -16.17
CA ALA A 177 -3.91 24.13 -16.99
C ALA A 177 -3.26 22.74 -17.08
N ARG A 178 -3.73 21.76 -16.29
CA ARG A 178 -3.09 20.45 -16.08
C ARG A 178 -1.61 20.56 -15.72
N LEU A 179 -1.29 21.56 -14.92
CA LEU A 179 0.07 21.83 -14.46
C LEU A 179 0.24 21.33 -13.02
N LEU A 180 1.32 20.57 -12.81
CA LEU A 180 1.73 20.08 -11.50
C LEU A 180 3.17 20.50 -11.23
N GLU A 181 3.41 21.06 -10.06
CA GLU A 181 4.73 21.49 -9.61
C GLU A 181 5.01 20.92 -8.22
N THR A 182 6.25 20.57 -7.94
CA THR A 182 6.69 20.28 -6.56
C THR A 182 6.86 21.57 -5.78
N VAL A 183 6.38 21.62 -4.55
CA VAL A 183 6.72 22.66 -3.57
C VAL A 183 7.94 22.19 -2.80
N SER A 184 9.02 22.99 -2.76
CA SER A 184 10.23 22.60 -2.01
C SER A 184 9.98 22.61 -0.49
N ARG A 185 10.84 21.98 0.28
CA ARG A 185 10.73 21.98 1.75
C ARG A 185 10.93 23.38 2.33
N GLU A 186 11.82 24.15 1.73
CA GLU A 186 12.10 25.54 2.10
C GLU A 186 10.90 26.43 1.80
N GLU A 187 10.29 26.26 0.62
CA GLU A 187 9.06 26.97 0.26
C GLU A 187 7.92 26.56 1.20
N GLU A 188 7.71 25.26 1.45
CA GLU A 188 6.70 24.77 2.39
C GLU A 188 6.90 25.37 3.79
N ALA A 189 8.13 25.36 4.32
CA ALA A 189 8.44 25.93 5.63
C ALA A 189 8.20 27.45 5.67
N ARG A 190 8.54 28.17 4.60
CA ARG A 190 8.27 29.60 4.46
C ARG A 190 6.77 29.88 4.48
N LEU A 191 5.99 29.16 3.68
CA LEU A 191 4.53 29.30 3.60
C LEU A 191 3.83 28.98 4.93
N LEU A 192 4.36 28.01 5.69
CA LEU A 192 3.86 27.70 7.03
C LEU A 192 4.19 28.79 8.05
N LYS A 193 5.38 29.42 7.93
CA LYS A 193 5.84 30.49 8.83
C LYS A 193 5.14 31.83 8.59
N GLU A 194 4.80 32.15 7.35
CA GLU A 194 4.16 33.43 6.96
C GLU A 194 2.71 33.57 7.44
N GLY A 195 2.11 32.48 7.93
CA GLY A 195 0.86 32.52 8.70
C GLY A 195 -0.40 32.41 7.84
N CYS A 196 -1.18 31.37 8.14
CA CYS A 196 -2.56 31.16 7.69
C CYS A 196 -2.78 30.99 6.18
N THR A 197 -2.19 29.91 5.65
CA THR A 197 -2.68 28.92 4.65
C THR A 197 -3.34 29.36 3.34
N LYS A 198 -3.56 30.65 3.09
CA LYS A 198 -4.10 31.15 1.81
C LYS A 198 -3.18 30.82 0.64
N GLU A 199 -1.86 30.77 0.85
CA GLU A 199 -0.94 30.32 -0.21
C GLU A 199 -0.87 28.80 -0.37
N LEU A 200 -1.28 28.03 0.66
CA LEU A 200 -1.42 26.56 0.58
C LEU A 200 -2.74 26.11 -0.05
N TRP A 201 -3.66 27.05 -0.30
CA TRP A 201 -4.98 26.88 -0.92
C TRP A 201 -5.00 25.97 -2.15
N ARG A 202 -3.95 26.01 -2.98
CA ARG A 202 -3.79 25.20 -4.21
C ARG A 202 -2.73 24.13 -4.09
N THR A 203 -2.54 23.60 -2.90
CA THR A 203 -1.57 22.52 -2.68
C THR A 203 -2.25 21.24 -2.25
N ILE A 204 -1.67 20.14 -2.70
CA ILE A 204 -2.00 18.79 -2.27
C ILE A 204 -0.78 18.17 -1.61
N LYS A 205 -1.00 17.31 -0.62
CA LYS A 205 0.07 16.63 0.11
C LYS A 205 -0.38 15.22 0.46
N PRO A 206 -0.17 14.25 -0.44
CA PRO A 206 -0.34 12.84 -0.12
C PRO A 206 0.72 12.37 0.87
N ASP A 207 0.42 11.30 1.60
CA ASP A 207 1.38 10.72 2.54
C ASP A 207 2.50 9.99 1.83
N LEU A 208 2.15 9.14 0.87
CA LEU A 208 3.10 8.38 0.09
C LEU A 208 2.76 8.49 -1.41
N VAL A 209 3.78 8.71 -2.23
CA VAL A 209 3.67 8.61 -3.69
C VAL A 209 4.75 7.65 -4.17
N LEU A 210 4.33 6.56 -4.83
CA LEU A 210 5.22 5.57 -5.41
C LEU A 210 5.40 5.86 -6.89
N HIS A 211 6.64 6.05 -7.34
CA HIS A 211 6.97 6.40 -8.72
C HIS A 211 7.52 5.18 -9.46
N ALA A 212 7.17 5.00 -10.74
CA ALA A 212 7.75 3.92 -11.55
C ALA A 212 9.25 4.15 -11.83
N ASP A 213 9.61 5.41 -12.00
CA ASP A 213 10.92 5.87 -12.44
C ASP A 213 11.29 7.21 -11.76
N GLY A 214 12.18 7.98 -12.39
CA GLY A 214 12.67 9.26 -11.87
C GLY A 214 11.67 10.42 -11.95
N ASP A 215 10.52 10.27 -12.62
CA ASP A 215 9.52 11.33 -12.73
C ASP A 215 8.71 11.46 -11.42
N ARG A 216 9.10 12.42 -10.59
CA ARG A 216 8.43 12.73 -9.32
C ARG A 216 7.05 13.37 -9.49
N LEU A 217 6.65 13.75 -10.70
CA LEU A 217 5.34 14.32 -10.99
C LEU A 217 4.33 13.28 -11.46
N ARG A 218 4.73 12.01 -11.56
CA ARG A 218 3.85 10.89 -11.92
C ARG A 218 3.88 9.80 -10.86
N SER A 219 2.70 9.34 -10.49
CA SER A 219 2.53 8.23 -9.55
C SER A 219 2.11 6.95 -10.27
N VAL A 220 2.59 5.83 -9.76
CA VAL A 220 1.99 4.51 -9.98
C VAL A 220 0.82 4.34 -9.01
N VAL A 221 1.11 4.59 -7.73
CA VAL A 221 0.15 4.56 -6.64
C VAL A 221 0.43 5.70 -5.67
N THR A 222 -0.64 6.33 -5.20
CA THR A 222 -0.65 7.33 -4.13
C THR A 222 -1.40 6.76 -2.93
N LEU A 223 -0.84 6.86 -1.74
CA LEU A 223 -1.42 6.31 -0.51
C LEU A 223 -1.59 7.44 0.52
N ASP A 224 -2.70 7.39 1.26
CA ASP A 224 -3.02 8.34 2.32
C ASP A 224 -3.50 7.56 3.56
N TYR A 225 -2.76 7.67 4.66
CA TYR A 225 -3.12 7.11 5.94
C TYR A 225 -4.32 7.84 6.53
N LYS A 226 -5.29 7.08 7.05
CA LYS A 226 -6.44 7.62 7.78
C LYS A 226 -6.58 6.94 9.13
N PHE A 227 -6.71 7.76 10.16
CA PHE A 227 -6.93 7.33 11.55
C PHE A 227 -8.27 7.88 12.06
N PRO A 228 -9.41 7.23 11.74
CA PRO A 228 -10.71 7.68 12.21
C PRO A 228 -10.81 7.66 13.73
N CYS A 229 -11.44 8.68 14.31
CA CYS A 229 -11.67 8.81 15.75
C CYS A 229 -13.18 9.04 16.00
N PRO A 230 -13.90 8.12 16.69
CA PRO A 230 -13.41 6.85 17.23
C PRO A 230 -13.10 5.84 16.12
N GLY A 231 -12.34 4.78 16.43
CA GLY A 231 -11.95 3.74 15.46
C GLY A 231 -13.09 2.92 14.84
N THR A 232 -14.34 3.17 15.27
CA THR A 232 -15.54 2.62 14.63
C THR A 232 -15.98 3.42 13.40
N ASN A 233 -15.48 4.64 13.21
CA ASN A 233 -15.73 5.42 12.01
C ASN A 233 -15.03 4.80 10.79
N VAL A 234 -15.65 4.96 9.62
CA VAL A 234 -15.07 4.54 8.34
C VAL A 234 -14.03 5.58 7.89
N PRO A 235 -12.85 5.18 7.41
CA PRO A 235 -11.91 6.10 6.77
C PRO A 235 -12.52 6.67 5.49
N GLN A 236 -12.40 7.98 5.31
CA GLN A 236 -12.98 8.69 4.18
C GLN A 236 -11.96 9.66 3.59
N TRP A 237 -12.05 9.87 2.28
CA TRP A 237 -11.38 11.00 1.64
C TRP A 237 -11.99 12.31 2.12
N LYS A 238 -11.16 13.36 2.19
CA LYS A 238 -11.67 14.70 2.43
C LYS A 238 -12.47 15.16 1.22
N GLU A 239 -13.70 15.60 1.46
CA GLU A 239 -14.49 16.36 0.49
C GLU A 239 -14.12 17.84 0.60
N TYR A 240 -13.84 18.47 -0.54
CA TYR A 240 -13.51 19.89 -0.58
C TYR A 240 -14.77 20.73 -0.77
N GLY A 241 -15.10 21.54 0.24
CA GLY A 241 -16.21 22.50 0.19
C GLY A 241 -15.91 23.73 -0.67
N ASP A 242 -16.89 24.63 -0.78
CA ASP A 242 -16.88 25.80 -1.66
C ASP A 242 -15.72 26.78 -1.40
N THR A 243 -15.19 26.77 -0.18
CA THR A 243 -14.02 27.54 0.24
C THR A 243 -12.72 26.77 0.03
N SER A 244 -12.61 25.96 -1.03
CA SER A 244 -11.38 25.28 -1.42
C SER A 244 -11.07 25.55 -2.88
N ALA A 245 -9.78 25.56 -3.26
CA ALA A 245 -9.37 25.63 -4.68
C ALA A 245 -9.91 24.46 -5.51
N TYR A 246 -10.30 23.39 -4.82
CA TYR A 246 -10.73 22.12 -5.37
C TYR A 246 -12.19 21.81 -5.02
N ALA A 247 -12.99 22.86 -4.80
CA ALA A 247 -14.42 22.74 -4.46
C ALA A 247 -15.14 21.71 -5.36
N GLY A 248 -15.96 20.85 -4.73
CA GLY A 248 -16.71 19.80 -5.42
C GLY A 248 -15.88 18.58 -5.84
N SER A 249 -14.58 18.55 -5.52
CA SER A 249 -13.73 17.37 -5.67
C SER A 249 -13.51 16.67 -4.34
N ASN A 250 -13.24 15.36 -4.40
CA ASN A 250 -12.71 14.63 -3.26
C ASN A 250 -11.18 14.48 -3.38
N GLN A 251 -10.52 14.34 -2.23
CA GLN A 251 -9.06 14.29 -2.13
C GLN A 251 -8.45 13.15 -2.96
N GLY A 252 -9.05 11.95 -2.93
CA GLY A 252 -8.54 10.79 -3.67
C GLY A 252 -8.56 11.00 -5.18
N ARG A 253 -9.65 11.55 -5.72
CA ARG A 253 -9.77 11.91 -7.13
C ARG A 253 -8.81 13.01 -7.52
N LEU A 254 -8.65 14.02 -6.67
CA LEU A 254 -7.69 15.09 -6.92
C LEU A 254 -6.25 14.57 -7.04
N TYR A 255 -5.86 13.59 -6.23
CA TYR A 255 -4.56 12.93 -6.37
C TYR A 255 -4.44 12.18 -7.69
N MET A 256 -5.48 11.43 -8.11
CA MET A 256 -5.49 10.73 -9.39
C MET A 256 -5.40 11.70 -10.58
N ASP A 257 -6.16 12.80 -10.54
CA ASP A 257 -6.15 13.79 -11.60
C ASP A 257 -4.81 14.53 -11.69
N ALA A 258 -4.16 14.79 -10.55
CA ALA A 258 -2.87 15.47 -10.48
C ALA A 258 -1.68 14.57 -10.86
N LEU A 259 -1.63 13.36 -10.32
CA LEU A 259 -0.46 12.46 -10.37
C LEU A 259 -0.67 11.25 -11.29
N GLY A 260 -1.86 11.05 -11.85
CA GLY A 260 -2.24 10.00 -12.80
C GLY A 260 -2.54 8.62 -12.19
N GLY A 261 -1.67 8.11 -11.32
CA GLY A 261 -1.79 6.80 -10.70
C GLY A 261 -3.01 6.64 -9.79
N ARG A 262 -3.27 5.40 -9.34
CA ARG A 262 -4.39 5.11 -8.43
C ARG A 262 -4.13 5.69 -7.03
N SER A 263 -5.19 6.11 -6.35
CA SER A 263 -5.13 6.53 -4.95
C SER A 263 -5.85 5.55 -4.03
N PHE A 264 -5.28 5.31 -2.84
CA PHE A 264 -5.90 4.46 -1.82
C PHE A 264 -5.72 5.04 -0.41
N LEU A 265 -6.68 4.70 0.45
CA LEU A 265 -6.61 4.93 1.88
C LEU A 265 -5.95 3.74 2.57
N LEU A 266 -5.10 4.02 3.56
CA LEU A 266 -4.57 3.03 4.48
C LEU A 266 -5.13 3.30 5.88
N SER A 267 -5.82 2.33 6.46
CA SER A 267 -6.36 2.47 7.81
C SER A 267 -6.08 1.25 8.69
N PRO A 268 -5.99 1.41 10.02
CA PRO A 268 -5.69 0.30 10.92
C PRO A 268 -6.69 -0.86 10.81
N ARG A 269 -7.99 -0.52 10.76
CA ARG A 269 -9.09 -1.50 10.82
C ARG A 269 -9.48 -2.05 9.46
N MET A 270 -9.56 -1.20 8.43
CA MET A 270 -10.02 -1.63 7.09
C MET A 270 -8.88 -1.99 6.14
N GLY A 271 -7.62 -1.75 6.53
CA GLY A 271 -6.48 -1.97 5.65
C GLY A 271 -6.51 -0.99 4.47
N LEU A 272 -6.27 -1.50 3.27
CA LEU A 272 -6.25 -0.72 2.04
C LEU A 272 -7.67 -0.61 1.44
N SER A 273 -8.12 0.61 1.17
CA SER A 273 -9.43 0.88 0.55
C SER A 273 -9.38 2.03 -0.46
N ARG A 274 -10.42 2.17 -1.28
CA ARG A 274 -10.55 3.27 -2.26
C ARG A 274 -11.33 4.44 -1.72
#